data_AF-A0A959AW59-F1
#
_entry.id   AF-A0A959AW59-F1
#
_cell.length_a   1.000
_cell.length_b   1.000
_cell.length_c   1.000
_cell.angle_alpha   90.00
_cell.angle_beta   90.00
_cell.angle_gamma   90.00
#
_symmetry.space_group_name_H-M   'P 1'
#
loop_
_entity.id
_entity.type
_entity.pdbx_description
1 polymer ?
#
loop_
_entity_poly.entity_id
_entity_poly.type
_entity_poly.pdbx_seq_one_letter_code
_entity_poly.pdbx_strand_id
1 'polypeptide(L)' 'VFLTLLAAAGFLAISGLVTRFGNQPINAVVINWRAESIPAEWTALRDQWWSYHILRTVSAMVGLALVIWASIRKD' A
#
# COMPACT_ATOMS: atom_id res chain seq x y z
N VAL A 1 21.07 -0.95 -14.39
CA VAL A 1 20.85 -0.56 -12.98
C VAL A 1 19.99 0.70 -12.81
N PHE A 2 20.35 1.88 -13.37
CA PHE A 2 19.62 3.15 -13.13
C PHE A 2 18.11 3.08 -13.42
N LEU A 3 17.69 2.65 -14.62
CA LEU A 3 16.27 2.55 -14.97
C LEU A 3 15.50 1.58 -14.07
N THR A 4 16.14 0.49 -13.63
CA THR A 4 15.56 -0.47 -12.69
C THR A 4 15.30 0.17 -11.32
N LEU A 5 16.25 0.98 -10.82
CA LEU A 5 16.08 1.71 -9.58
C LEU A 5 15.02 2.81 -9.69
N LEU A 6 14.91 3.47 -10.84
CA LEU A 6 13.84 4.45 -11.09
C LEU A 6 12.46 3.77 -11.07
N ALA A 7 12.33 2.60 -11.70
CA ALA A 7 11.10 1.81 -11.65
C ALA A 7 10.78 1.35 -10.21
N ALA A 8 11.79 0.88 -9.47
CA ALA A 8 11.63 0.50 -8.07
C ALA A 8 11.13 1.66 -7.20
N ALA A 9 11.71 2.84 -7.36
CA ALA A 9 11.28 4.05 -6.68
C ALA A 9 9.82 4.41 -7.01
N GLY A 10 9.41 4.26 -8.27
CA GLY A 10 8.02 4.45 -8.69
C GLY A 10 7.05 3.52 -7.96
N PHE A 11 7.35 2.22 -7.90
CA PHE A 11 6.53 1.24 -7.17
C PHE A 11 6.44 1.52 -5.67
N LEU A 12 7.56 1.90 -5.04
CA LEU A 12 7.58 2.27 -3.63
C LEU A 12 6.79 3.57 -3.37
N ALA A 13 6.89 4.56 -4.26
CA ALA A 13 6.08 5.77 -4.19
C ALA A 13 4.58 5.44 -4.30
N ILE A 14 4.17 4.59 -5.25
CA ILE A 14 2.79 4.12 -5.37
C ILE A 14 2.33 3.46 -4.05
N SER A 15 3.13 2.58 -3.47
CA SER A 15 2.80 1.95 -2.18
C SER A 15 2.56 2.98 -1.06
N GLY A 16 3.44 3.99 -0.97
CA GLY A 16 3.31 5.09 -0.02
C GLY A 16 2.06 5.94 -0.26
N LEU A 17 1.78 6.30 -1.51
CA LEU A 17 0.62 7.11 -1.90
C LEU A 17 -0.70 6.37 -1.62
N VAL A 18 -0.80 5.08 -1.98
CA VAL A 18 -1.98 4.25 -1.68
C VAL A 18 -2.18 4.13 -0.17
N THR A 19 -1.10 3.98 0.60
CA THR A 19 -1.18 3.99 2.06
C THR A 19 -1.74 5.32 2.57
N ARG A 20 -1.17 6.45 2.12
CA ARG A 20 -1.50 7.80 2.62
C ARG A 20 -2.89 8.28 2.25
N PHE A 21 -3.33 8.01 1.02
CA PHE A 21 -4.56 8.53 0.45
C PHE A 21 -5.69 7.49 0.35
N GLY A 22 -5.38 6.19 0.41
CA GLY A 22 -6.37 5.11 0.43
C GLY A 22 -6.61 4.57 1.84
N ASN A 23 -5.60 3.94 2.45
CA ASN A 23 -5.76 3.25 3.73
C ASN A 23 -5.94 4.20 4.93
N GLN A 24 -5.12 5.27 5.01
CA GLN A 24 -5.13 6.16 6.18
C GLN A 24 -6.46 6.90 6.41
N PRO A 25 -7.16 7.42 5.38
CA PRO A 25 -8.48 8.01 5.58
C PRO A 25 -9.49 7.04 6.19
N ILE A 26 -9.50 5.77 5.74
CA ILE A 26 -10.39 4.75 6.32
C ILE A 26 -9.99 4.45 7.75
N ASN A 27 -8.69 4.33 8.05
CA ASN A 27 -8.22 4.15 9.43
C ASN A 27 -8.67 5.30 10.35
N ALA A 28 -8.66 6.54 9.86
CA ALA A 28 -9.13 7.71 10.61
C ALA A 28 -10.65 7.67 10.90
N VAL A 29 -11.44 6.98 10.08
CA VAL A 29 -12.86 6.70 10.38
C VAL A 29 -12.97 5.60 11.43
N VAL A 30 -12.32 4.46 11.19
CA VAL A 30 -12.43 3.25 12.03
C VAL A 30 -11.92 3.46 13.45
N ILE A 31 -10.87 4.26 13.64
CA ILE A 31 -10.32 4.55 14.98
C ILE A 31 -11.31 5.27 15.91
N ASN A 32 -12.35 5.89 15.36
CA ASN A 32 -13.38 6.58 16.12
C ASN A 32 -14.60 5.68 16.44
N TRP A 33 -14.61 4.42 16.00
CA TRP A 33 -15.70 3.49 16.27
C TRP A 33 -15.73 3.05 17.73
N ARG A 34 -16.94 2.80 18.23
CA ARG A 34 -17.18 2.21 19.55
C ARG A 34 -17.66 0.77 19.38
N ALA A 35 -17.24 -0.12 20.28
CA ALA A 35 -17.59 -1.54 20.20
C ALA A 35 -19.10 -1.78 20.28
N GLU A 36 -19.83 -0.91 20.99
CA GLU A 36 -21.28 -1.00 21.13
C GLU A 36 -22.04 -0.46 19.91
N SER A 37 -21.36 0.20 18.97
CA SER A 37 -22.01 0.89 17.84
C SER A 37 -21.13 0.87 16.57
N ILE A 38 -20.91 -0.32 16.01
CA ILE A 38 -20.25 -0.46 14.70
C ILE A 38 -21.22 -0.02 13.59
N PRO A 39 -20.82 0.89 12.68
CA PRO A 39 -21.69 1.34 11.58
C PRO A 39 -22.07 0.20 10.64
N ALA A 40 -23.26 0.27 10.03
CA ALA A 40 -23.77 -0.78 9.15
C ALA A 40 -22.89 -1.01 7.90
N GLU A 41 -22.22 0.04 7.44
CA GLU A 41 -21.34 0.07 6.28
C GLU A 41 -19.91 -0.45 6.55
N TRP A 42 -19.64 -1.01 7.72
CA TRP A 42 -18.29 -1.42 8.12
C TRP A 42 -17.63 -2.40 7.14
N THR A 43 -18.42 -3.29 6.52
CA THR A 43 -17.93 -4.26 5.54
C THR A 43 -17.45 -3.58 4.26
N ALA A 44 -18.18 -2.56 3.78
CA ALA A 44 -17.79 -1.81 2.60
C ALA A 44 -16.46 -1.07 2.82
N LEU A 45 -16.30 -0.44 3.99
CA LEU A 45 -15.04 0.21 4.37
C LEU A 45 -13.89 -0.79 4.51
N ARG A 46 -14.14 -1.97 5.10
CA ARG A 46 -13.16 -3.06 5.19
C ARG A 46 -12.72 -3.52 3.80
N ASP A 47 -13.66 -3.77 2.89
CA ASP A 47 -13.37 -4.32 1.56
C ASP A 47 -12.60 -3.31 0.69
N GLN A 48 -12.96 -2.03 0.81
CA GLN A 48 -12.21 -0.95 0.19
C GLN A 48 -10.79 -0.85 0.76
N TRP A 49 -10.64 -0.88 2.09
CA TRP A 49 -9.33 -0.87 2.73
C TRP A 49 -8.47 -2.06 2.32
N TRP A 50 -9.06 -3.25 2.24
CA TRP A 50 -8.38 -4.48 1.84
C TRP A 50 -7.88 -4.41 0.40
N SER A 51 -8.67 -3.85 -0.50
CA SER A 51 -8.27 -3.60 -1.88
C SER A 51 -7.05 -2.67 -1.97
N TYR A 52 -7.04 -1.58 -1.21
CA TYR A 52 -5.86 -0.71 -1.12
C TYR A 52 -4.67 -1.42 -0.46
N HIS A 53 -4.92 -2.27 0.54
CA HIS A 53 -3.87 -3.04 1.20
C HIS A 53 -3.19 -4.01 0.24
N ILE A 54 -3.93 -4.72 -0.60
CA ILE A 54 -3.36 -5.59 -1.63
C ILE A 54 -2.51 -4.76 -2.60
N LEU A 55 -3.07 -3.66 -3.13
CA LEU A 55 -2.38 -2.81 -4.10
C LEU A 55 -1.05 -2.26 -3.57
N ARG A 56 -1.04 -1.70 -2.34
CA ARG A 56 0.19 -1.16 -1.74
C ARG A 56 1.22 -2.25 -1.46
N THR A 57 0.78 -3.44 -1.04
CA THR A 57 1.67 -4.54 -0.68
C THR A 57 2.32 -5.13 -1.92
N VAL A 58 1.55 -5.41 -2.97
CA VAL A 58 2.09 -5.87 -4.26
C VAL A 58 3.06 -4.83 -4.84
N SER A 59 2.70 -3.54 -4.79
CA SER A 59 3.60 -2.47 -5.25
C SER A 59 4.91 -2.45 -4.46
N ALA A 60 4.85 -2.55 -3.12
CA ALA A 60 6.04 -2.61 -2.29
C ALA A 60 6.90 -3.85 -2.58
N MET A 61 6.27 -5.02 -2.73
CA MET A 61 6.96 -6.28 -3.06
C MET A 61 7.70 -6.16 -4.39
N VAL A 62 7.06 -5.64 -5.44
CA VAL A 62 7.69 -5.41 -6.75
C VAL A 62 8.84 -4.41 -6.62
N GLY A 63 8.63 -3.29 -5.94
CA GLY A 63 9.67 -2.28 -5.72
C GLY A 63 10.90 -2.86 -5.02
N LEU A 64 10.71 -3.61 -3.93
CA LEU A 64 11.80 -4.27 -3.20
C LEU A 64 12.48 -5.36 -4.01
N ALA A 65 11.73 -6.16 -4.76
CA ALA A 65 12.30 -7.17 -5.66
C ALA A 65 13.21 -6.54 -6.73
N LEU A 66 12.81 -5.39 -7.29
CA LEU A 66 13.62 -4.64 -8.25
C LEU A 66 14.89 -4.06 -7.62
N VAL A 67 14.83 -3.59 -6.36
CA VAL A 67 16.03 -3.15 -5.61
C VAL A 67 16.99 -4.30 -5.42
N ILE A 68 16.50 -5.46 -4.94
CA ILE A 68 17.32 -6.66 -4.75
C ILE A 68 17.96 -7.08 -6.07
N TRP A 69 17.17 -7.15 -7.14
CA TRP A 69 17.65 -7.49 -8.48
C TRP A 69 18.74 -6.53 -8.95
N ALA A 70 18.55 -5.22 -8.77
CA ALA A 70 19.53 -4.21 -9.13
C ALA A 70 20.83 -4.33 -8.30
N SER A 71 20.76 -4.79 -7.04
CA SER A 71 21.93 -4.95 -6.17
C SER A 71 22.79 -6.18 -6.47
N ILE A 72 22.21 -7.22 -7.09
CA ILE A 72 22.93 -8.45 -7.44
C ILE A 72 23.36 -8.51 -8.90
N ARG A 73 22.81 -7.61 -9.74
CA ARG A 73 23.25 -7.44 -11.12
C ARG A 73 24.71 -6.96 -11.13
N LYS A 74 25.54 -7.66 -11.90
CA LYS A 74 26.98 -7.40 -12.03
C LYS A 74 27.35 -6.54 -13.24
N ASP A 75 26.36 -6.01 -13.96
CA ASP A 75 26.49 -5.03 -15.04
C ASP A 75 26.70 -3.61 -14.52
#